data_AF-A0A1W9GEL7-F1
#
_entry.id   AF-A0A1W9GEL7-F1
#
_cell.length_a   1.000
_cell.length_b   1.000
_cell.length_c   1.000
_cell.angle_alpha   90.00
_cell.angle_beta   90.00
_cell.angle_gamma   90.00
#
_symmetry.space_group_name_H-M   'P 1'
#
loop_
_entity.id
_entity.type
_entity.pdbx_description
1 polymer ?
#
loop_
_entity_poly.entity_id
_entity_poly.type
_entity_poly.pdbx_seq_one_letter_code
_entity_poly.pdbx_strand_id
1 'polypeptide(L)'
;MVIRHWSLERSGFTILEMLIVLFLLTIVVVVVLPRFSLDEDLRSTGRKLVGVLRTFQGLAATSQQPVKLYLDLDQGIYWMMRVEGKEERLPLDPAWKLPRSLPESIRFSEVSIGPDKHFSGRVDVSFFANGRIEPVTMYLTDTKNNLLGLAVDSLTGGIRVSDERFDPPLNRFIPDRVKILLKPNSQAGTTPRGLFPTQQ
;
A
#
# COMPACT_ATOMS: atom_id res chain seq x y z
N MET A 1 -44.94 54.66 40.99
CA MET A 1 -44.45 53.28 40.79
C MET A 1 -45.12 52.75 39.52
N VAL A 2 -44.40 52.72 38.40
CA VAL A 2 -44.95 52.31 37.08
C VAL A 2 -44.51 50.88 36.82
N ILE A 3 -45.46 49.94 36.78
CA ILE A 3 -45.20 48.55 36.44
C ILE A 3 -45.37 48.43 34.92
N ARG A 4 -44.25 48.38 34.19
CA ARG A 4 -44.23 48.03 32.76
C ARG A 4 -44.58 46.55 32.64
N HIS A 5 -45.72 46.24 32.03
CA HIS A 5 -46.05 44.86 31.65
C HIS A 5 -45.31 44.51 30.36
N TRP A 6 -44.43 43.52 30.39
CA TRP A 6 -43.85 42.94 29.18
C TRP A 6 -44.88 41.96 28.61
N SER A 7 -45.56 42.33 27.52
CA SER A 7 -46.36 41.39 26.73
C SER A 7 -45.40 40.46 26.01
N LEU A 8 -45.22 39.25 26.55
CA LEU A 8 -44.56 38.16 25.84
C LEU A 8 -45.51 37.70 24.72
N GLU A 9 -45.30 38.23 23.52
CA GLU A 9 -45.86 37.71 22.27
C GLU A 9 -45.54 36.21 22.18
N ARG A 10 -46.56 35.35 22.32
CA ARG A 10 -46.42 33.90 22.14
C ARG A 10 -46.56 33.58 20.66
N SER A 11 -45.45 33.67 19.92
CA SER A 11 -45.38 33.16 18.55
C SER A 11 -45.22 31.64 18.58
N GLY A 12 -46.19 30.92 18.00
CA GLY A 12 -46.08 29.48 17.77
C GLY A 12 -45.15 29.17 16.59
N PHE A 13 -44.40 28.08 16.70
CA PHE A 13 -43.52 27.60 15.64
C PHE A 13 -44.35 27.04 14.46
N THR A 14 -43.92 27.34 13.24
CA THR A 14 -44.59 26.82 12.03
C THR A 14 -44.14 25.39 11.71
N ILE A 15 -44.97 24.62 11.01
CA ILE A 15 -44.60 23.27 10.52
C ILE A 15 -43.37 23.34 9.61
N LEU A 16 -43.26 24.39 8.79
CA LEU A 16 -42.13 24.61 7.89
C LEU A 16 -40.82 24.78 8.67
N GLU A 17 -40.85 25.51 9.78
CA GLU A 17 -39.68 25.73 10.63
C GLU A 17 -39.17 24.42 11.22
N MET A 18 -40.07 23.58 11.73
CA MET A 18 -39.68 22.26 12.23
C MET A 18 -39.08 21.37 11.12
N LEU A 19 -39.61 21.42 9.89
CA LEU A 19 -39.07 20.69 8.75
C LEU A 19 -37.64 21.15 8.40
N ILE A 20 -37.40 22.46 8.37
CA ILE A 20 -36.06 23.02 8.12
C ILE A 20 -35.10 22.64 9.25
N VAL A 21 -35.53 22.73 10.50
CA VAL A 21 -34.72 22.35 11.67
C VAL A 21 -34.31 20.88 11.61
N LEU A 22 -35.25 19.97 11.31
CA LEU A 22 -34.97 18.55 11.13
C LEU A 22 -33.99 18.31 9.97
N PHE A 23 -34.19 18.98 8.83
CA PHE A 23 -33.28 18.90 7.69
C PHE A 23 -31.86 19.37 8.06
N LEU A 24 -31.73 20.52 8.70
CA LEU A 24 -30.44 21.03 9.16
C LEU A 24 -29.80 20.10 10.19
N LEU A 25 -30.58 19.52 11.10
CA LEU A 25 -30.09 18.55 12.08
C LEU A 25 -29.49 17.32 11.39
N THR A 26 -30.12 16.79 10.32
CA THR A 26 -29.54 15.67 9.56
C THR A 26 -28.20 16.01 8.92
N ILE A 27 -28.06 17.21 8.34
CA ILE A 27 -26.80 17.66 7.75
C ILE A 27 -25.72 17.80 8.83
N VAL A 28 -26.07 18.39 9.97
CA VAL A 28 -25.15 18.55 11.10
C VAL A 28 -24.70 17.18 11.63
N VAL A 29 -25.59 16.20 11.77
CA VAL A 29 -25.21 14.83 12.19
C VAL A 29 -24.20 14.19 11.22
N VAL A 30 -24.38 14.37 9.91
CA VAL A 30 -23.44 13.85 8.90
C VAL A 30 -22.06 14.52 9.01
N VAL A 31 -22.01 15.81 9.30
CA VAL A 31 -20.75 16.59 9.42
C VAL A 31 -20.06 16.36 10.77
N VAL A 32 -20.84 16.19 11.84
CA VAL A 32 -20.35 16.05 13.22
C VAL A 32 -19.89 14.63 13.53
N LEU A 33 -20.33 13.62 12.78
CA LEU A 33 -19.77 12.26 12.85
C LEU A 33 -18.25 12.36 12.73
N PRO A 34 -17.49 12.16 13.82
CA PRO A 34 -16.05 12.14 13.74
C PRO A 34 -15.72 10.98 12.83
N ARG A 35 -14.93 11.23 11.78
CA ARG A 35 -14.28 10.14 11.06
C ARG A 35 -13.27 9.54 12.04
N PHE A 36 -13.74 8.68 12.93
CA PHE A 36 -12.89 7.78 13.69
C PHE A 36 -12.34 6.79 12.66
N SER A 37 -11.31 7.18 11.93
CA SER A 37 -10.32 6.19 11.55
C SER A 37 -9.74 5.75 12.89
N LEU A 38 -10.20 4.59 13.38
CA LEU A 38 -9.40 3.76 14.27
C LEU A 38 -8.17 3.43 13.43
N ASP A 39 -7.25 4.40 13.33
CA ASP A 39 -6.05 4.30 12.52
C ASP A 39 -5.26 3.17 13.12
N GLU A 40 -5.47 1.99 12.54
CA GLU A 40 -4.71 0.83 12.91
C GLU A 40 -3.27 1.15 12.53
N ASP A 41 -2.40 1.20 13.54
CA ASP A 41 -1.02 1.62 13.34
C ASP A 41 -0.36 0.83 12.21
N LEU A 42 0.47 1.52 11.42
CA LEU A 42 1.24 0.91 10.33
C LEU A 42 1.97 -0.37 10.77
N ARG A 43 2.51 -0.35 11.99
CA ARG A 43 3.20 -1.50 12.61
C ARG A 43 2.26 -2.67 12.93
N SER A 44 1.03 -2.44 13.40
CA SER A 44 0.09 -3.54 13.64
C SER A 44 -0.38 -4.16 12.34
N THR A 45 -0.65 -3.35 11.32
CA THR A 45 -0.98 -3.84 9.97
C THR A 45 0.17 -4.64 9.36
N GLY A 46 1.41 -4.16 9.51
CA GLY A 46 2.60 -4.93 9.12
C GLY A 46 2.70 -6.27 9.85
N ARG A 47 2.50 -6.30 11.18
CA ARG A 47 2.48 -7.56 11.95
C ARG A 47 1.38 -8.51 11.49
N LYS A 48 0.18 -7.99 11.18
CA LYS A 48 -0.91 -8.80 10.62
C LYS A 48 -0.49 -9.41 9.28
N LEU A 49 0.13 -8.62 8.40
CA LEU A 49 0.60 -9.10 7.10
C LEU A 49 1.72 -10.15 7.25
N VAL A 50 2.67 -9.98 8.18
CA VAL A 50 3.64 -11.03 8.55
C VAL A 50 2.92 -12.31 8.98
N GLY A 51 1.87 -12.18 9.80
CA GLY A 51 1.01 -13.29 10.20
C GLY A 51 0.39 -14.01 9.01
N VAL A 52 -0.18 -13.26 8.06
CA VAL A 52 -0.75 -13.80 6.81
C VAL A 52 0.28 -14.60 6.03
N LEU A 53 1.47 -14.03 5.79
CA LEU A 53 2.55 -14.72 5.07
C LEU A 53 2.94 -16.03 5.78
N ARG A 54 3.11 -16.02 7.11
CA ARG A 54 3.44 -17.23 7.89
C ARG A 54 2.33 -18.27 7.83
N THR A 55 1.07 -17.84 7.90
CA THR A 55 -0.07 -18.74 7.77
C THR A 55 -0.07 -19.42 6.41
N PHE A 56 0.17 -18.67 5.33
CA PHE A 56 0.16 -19.24 3.97
C PHE A 56 1.35 -20.15 3.74
N GLN A 57 2.51 -19.79 4.28
CA GLN A 57 3.70 -20.63 4.29
C GLN A 57 3.43 -21.98 4.99
N GLY A 58 2.82 -21.95 6.17
CA GLY A 58 2.41 -23.14 6.90
C GLY A 58 1.36 -23.96 6.15
N LEU A 59 0.34 -23.30 5.60
CA LEU A 59 -0.70 -23.95 4.80
C LEU A 59 -0.12 -24.67 3.58
N ALA A 60 0.77 -24.03 2.83
CA ALA A 60 1.41 -24.63 1.65
C ALA A 60 2.26 -25.85 2.05
N ALA A 61 3.03 -25.73 3.14
CA ALA A 61 3.85 -26.82 3.67
C ALA A 61 3.01 -28.01 4.16
N THR A 62 1.96 -27.77 4.95
CA THR A 62 1.14 -28.82 5.54
C THR A 62 0.24 -29.48 4.51
N SER A 63 -0.35 -28.72 3.58
CA SER A 63 -1.23 -29.27 2.54
C SER A 63 -0.49 -29.90 1.37
N GLN A 64 0.84 -29.68 1.26
CA GLN A 64 1.65 -30.08 0.11
C GLN A 64 1.10 -29.55 -1.23
N GLN A 65 0.42 -28.40 -1.19
CA GLN A 65 -0.13 -27.73 -2.37
C GLN A 65 0.38 -26.29 -2.43
N PRO A 66 0.77 -25.79 -3.61
CA PRO A 66 1.14 -24.39 -3.74
C PRO A 66 -0.06 -23.47 -3.45
N VAL A 67 0.24 -22.31 -2.89
CA VAL A 67 -0.72 -21.24 -2.58
C VAL A 67 -0.24 -19.97 -3.28
N LYS A 68 -1.16 -19.13 -3.73
CA LYS A 68 -0.88 -17.80 -4.23
C LYS A 68 -1.58 -16.75 -3.37
N LEU A 69 -0.85 -15.70 -3.02
CA LEU A 69 -1.39 -14.49 -2.43
C LEU A 69 -1.50 -13.43 -3.51
N TYR A 70 -2.72 -13.06 -3.86
CA TYR A 70 -2.97 -11.92 -4.73
C TYR A 70 -3.04 -10.64 -3.92
N LEU A 71 -2.44 -9.58 -4.46
CA LEU A 71 -2.44 -8.23 -3.92
C LEU A 71 -2.98 -7.30 -5.01
N ASP A 72 -4.01 -6.52 -4.69
CA ASP A 72 -4.49 -5.40 -5.47
C ASP A 72 -3.98 -4.13 -4.80
N LEU A 73 -2.94 -3.53 -5.38
CA LEU A 73 -2.21 -2.40 -4.81
C LEU A 73 -3.06 -1.13 -4.86
N ASP A 74 -3.95 -1.03 -5.83
CA ASP A 74 -4.81 0.15 -6.03
C ASP A 74 -5.92 0.19 -4.98
N GLN A 75 -6.51 -0.96 -4.68
CA GLN A 75 -7.60 -1.08 -3.70
C GLN A 75 -7.12 -1.40 -2.28
N GLY A 76 -5.86 -1.79 -2.09
CA GLY A 76 -5.36 -2.26 -0.81
C GLY A 76 -6.02 -3.57 -0.37
N ILE A 77 -6.40 -4.43 -1.32
CA ILE A 77 -7.10 -5.69 -1.07
C ILE A 77 -6.14 -6.86 -1.33
N TYR A 78 -6.27 -7.92 -0.55
CA TYR A 78 -5.52 -9.15 -0.75
C TYR A 78 -6.35 -10.40 -0.48
N TRP A 79 -6.09 -11.46 -1.23
CA TRP A 79 -6.78 -12.75 -1.10
C TRP A 79 -5.86 -13.90 -1.46
N MET A 80 -6.25 -15.12 -1.09
CA MET A 80 -5.49 -16.31 -1.45
C MET A 80 -6.23 -17.21 -2.42
N MET A 81 -5.45 -17.92 -3.22
CA MET A 81 -5.91 -19.04 -4.04
C MET A 81 -5.00 -20.23 -3.78
N ARG A 82 -5.56 -21.44 -3.77
CA ARG A 82 -4.75 -22.66 -3.86
C ARG A 82 -4.54 -23.04 -5.31
N VAL A 83 -3.39 -23.60 -5.60
CA VAL A 83 -3.05 -24.13 -6.93
C VAL A 83 -3.20 -25.65 -6.88
N GLU A 84 -4.14 -26.19 -7.64
CA GLU A 84 -4.36 -27.63 -7.77
C GLU A 84 -4.11 -28.05 -9.22
N GLY A 85 -2.91 -28.59 -9.46
CA GLY A 85 -2.43 -28.85 -10.82
C GLY A 85 -2.21 -27.56 -11.59
N LYS A 86 -3.05 -27.29 -12.59
CA LYS A 86 -3.02 -26.06 -13.40
C LYS A 86 -4.16 -25.09 -13.08
N GLU A 87 -5.04 -25.45 -12.15
CA GLU A 87 -6.21 -24.64 -11.80
C GLU A 87 -6.00 -23.94 -10.46
N GLU A 88 -6.57 -22.75 -10.33
CA GLU A 88 -6.64 -22.01 -9.08
C GLU A 88 -8.02 -22.19 -8.44
N ARG A 89 -8.04 -22.56 -7.16
CA ARG A 89 -9.28 -22.80 -6.40
C ARG A 89 -9.30 -21.98 -5.12
N LEU A 90 -10.51 -21.61 -4.70
CA LEU A 90 -10.71 -20.95 -3.43
C LEU A 90 -10.20 -21.83 -2.27
N PRO A 91 -9.68 -21.23 -1.19
CA PRO A 91 -9.29 -21.95 0.01
C PRO A 91 -10.47 -22.68 0.66
N LEU A 92 -10.16 -23.81 1.31
CA LEU A 92 -11.13 -24.64 2.04
C LEU A 92 -11.47 -23.95 3.36
N ASP A 93 -10.45 -23.34 3.99
CA ASP A 93 -10.60 -22.59 5.22
C ASP A 93 -11.55 -21.40 5.00
N PRO A 94 -12.71 -21.36 5.69
CA PRO A 94 -13.66 -20.26 5.61
C PRO A 94 -13.03 -18.89 5.90
N ALA A 95 -11.99 -18.82 6.74
CA ALA A 95 -11.33 -17.57 7.10
C ALA A 95 -10.69 -16.86 5.90
N TRP A 96 -10.46 -17.56 4.79
CA TRP A 96 -9.75 -17.06 3.63
C TRP A 96 -10.57 -17.05 2.34
N LYS A 97 -11.86 -17.43 2.40
CA LYS A 97 -12.74 -17.43 1.22
C LYS A 97 -13.08 -16.01 0.72
N LEU A 98 -12.97 -15.02 1.60
CA LEU A 98 -13.26 -13.62 1.29
C LEU A 98 -11.96 -12.82 1.18
N PRO A 99 -11.89 -11.87 0.21
CA PRO A 99 -10.82 -10.89 0.18
C PRO A 99 -10.77 -10.06 1.47
N ARG A 100 -9.57 -9.68 1.87
CA ARG A 100 -9.31 -8.83 3.03
C ARG A 100 -8.75 -7.50 2.56
N SER A 101 -9.11 -6.43 3.24
CA SER A 101 -8.60 -5.09 2.96
C SER A 101 -7.57 -4.67 4.00
N LEU A 102 -6.64 -3.82 3.59
CA LEU A 102 -5.89 -2.97 4.50
C LEU A 102 -6.81 -1.93 5.14
N PRO A 103 -6.45 -1.38 6.32
CA PRO A 103 -7.10 -0.18 6.85
C PRO A 103 -7.02 0.97 5.84
N GLU A 104 -8.04 1.83 5.80
CA GLU A 104 -8.14 2.93 4.81
C GLU A 104 -6.93 3.89 4.83
N SER A 105 -6.27 4.01 5.98
CA SER A 105 -5.09 4.88 6.13
C SER A 105 -3.79 4.27 5.65
N ILE A 106 -3.77 2.99 5.25
CA ILE A 106 -2.57 2.27 4.86
C ILE A 106 -2.71 1.76 3.44
N ARG A 107 -1.68 2.02 2.63
CA ARG A 107 -1.59 1.56 1.24
C ARG A 107 -0.31 0.78 0.98
N PHE A 108 -0.35 -0.08 -0.02
CA PHE A 108 0.88 -0.58 -0.65
C PHE A 108 1.49 0.55 -1.48
N SER A 109 2.74 0.92 -1.16
CA SER A 109 3.50 1.92 -1.92
C SER A 109 4.38 1.28 -3.00
N GLU A 110 4.88 0.07 -2.74
CA GLU A 110 5.68 -0.72 -3.67
C GLU A 110 5.62 -2.19 -3.26
N VAL A 111 5.50 -3.08 -4.23
CA VAL A 111 5.69 -4.52 -4.07
C VAL A 111 6.73 -4.96 -5.11
N SER A 112 7.83 -5.54 -4.64
CA SER A 112 8.88 -6.10 -5.48
C SER A 112 8.84 -7.62 -5.42
N ILE A 113 8.73 -8.28 -6.57
CA ILE A 113 8.77 -9.74 -6.69
C ILE A 113 10.00 -10.07 -7.53
N GLY A 114 11.02 -10.68 -6.91
CA GLY A 114 12.33 -10.80 -7.54
C GLY A 114 12.87 -9.43 -7.99
N PRO A 115 13.22 -9.24 -9.29
CA PRO A 115 13.70 -7.96 -9.81
C PRO A 115 12.59 -6.96 -10.16
N ASP A 116 11.34 -7.43 -10.30
CA ASP A 116 10.24 -6.64 -10.82
C ASP A 116 9.59 -5.82 -9.70
N LYS A 117 9.35 -4.53 -9.99
CA LYS A 117 8.79 -3.57 -9.04
C LYS A 117 7.44 -3.11 -9.51
N HIS A 118 6.46 -3.18 -8.61
CA HIS A 118 5.08 -2.83 -8.87
C HIS A 118 4.65 -1.73 -7.89
N PHE A 119 4.07 -0.66 -8.43
CA PHE A 119 3.56 0.49 -7.66
C PHE A 119 2.03 0.61 -7.70
N SER A 120 1.39 -0.20 -8.55
CA SER A 120 -0.05 -0.20 -8.80
C SER A 120 -0.47 -1.53 -9.44
N GLY A 121 -1.78 -1.74 -9.58
CA GLY A 121 -2.34 -2.92 -10.21
C GLY A 121 -2.34 -4.16 -9.34
N ARG A 122 -2.50 -5.32 -9.98
CA ARG A 122 -2.56 -6.63 -9.32
C ARG A 122 -1.27 -7.41 -9.52
N VAL A 123 -0.80 -8.02 -8.44
CA VAL A 123 0.35 -8.93 -8.43
C VAL A 123 0.06 -10.15 -7.58
N ASP A 124 0.74 -11.26 -7.83
CA ASP A 124 0.67 -12.47 -7.02
C ASP A 124 2.02 -12.90 -6.47
N VAL A 125 2.02 -13.36 -5.22
CA VAL A 125 3.19 -13.95 -4.55
C VAL A 125 2.96 -15.43 -4.37
N SER A 126 3.89 -16.24 -4.87
CA SER A 126 3.80 -17.70 -4.80
C SER A 126 4.36 -18.28 -3.49
N PHE A 127 3.61 -19.22 -2.93
CA PHE A 127 4.03 -20.07 -1.81
C PHE A 127 4.11 -21.50 -2.32
N PHE A 128 5.28 -22.11 -2.21
CA PHE A 128 5.56 -23.43 -2.74
C PHE A 128 5.20 -24.53 -1.72
N ALA A 129 4.87 -25.73 -2.20
CA ALA A 129 4.47 -26.87 -1.37
C ALA A 129 5.53 -27.30 -0.31
N ASN A 130 6.78 -26.88 -0.47
CA ASN A 130 7.85 -27.08 0.51
C ASN A 130 7.89 -25.99 1.61
N GLY A 131 6.92 -25.08 1.65
CA GLY A 131 6.89 -23.97 2.59
C GLY A 131 7.86 -22.83 2.27
N ARG A 132 8.43 -22.79 1.05
CA ARG A 132 9.16 -21.61 0.60
C ARG A 132 8.19 -20.56 0.08
N ILE A 133 8.57 -19.31 0.24
CA ILE A 133 7.86 -18.15 -0.32
C ILE A 133 8.74 -17.59 -1.43
N GLU A 134 8.11 -17.20 -2.52
CA GLU A 134 8.75 -16.40 -3.55
C GLU A 134 9.37 -15.12 -2.95
N PRO A 135 10.62 -14.77 -3.30
CA PRO A 135 11.27 -13.58 -2.76
C PRO A 135 10.44 -12.33 -3.07
N VAL A 136 9.89 -11.73 -2.02
CA VAL A 136 9.04 -10.54 -2.11
C VAL A 136 9.47 -9.49 -1.11
N THR A 137 9.46 -8.23 -1.52
CA THR A 137 9.59 -7.07 -0.64
C THR A 137 8.36 -6.18 -0.82
N MET A 138 7.63 -5.91 0.26
CA MET A 138 6.46 -5.06 0.27
C MET A 138 6.74 -3.82 1.12
N TYR A 139 6.37 -2.65 0.62
CA TYR A 139 6.45 -1.39 1.34
C TYR A 139 5.05 -0.85 1.56
N LEU A 140 4.67 -0.71 2.83
CA LEU A 140 3.43 -0.08 3.26
C LEU A 140 3.71 1.37 3.67
N THR A 141 2.75 2.25 3.40
CA THR A 141 2.80 3.64 3.87
C THR A 141 1.47 4.06 4.45
N ASP A 142 1.52 4.87 5.51
CA ASP A 142 0.33 5.50 6.09
C ASP A 142 0.02 6.87 5.46
N THR A 143 -0.99 7.56 6.01
CA THR A 143 -1.39 8.94 5.64
C THR A 143 -0.35 10.01 5.98
N LYS A 144 0.59 9.70 6.89
CA LYS A 144 1.68 10.59 7.31
C LYS A 144 2.98 10.30 6.53
N ASN A 145 2.93 9.42 5.54
CA ASN A 145 4.07 8.93 4.76
C ASN A 145 5.15 8.21 5.61
N ASN A 146 4.77 7.65 6.76
CA ASN A 146 5.65 6.70 7.44
C ASN A 146 5.79 5.44 6.57
N LEU A 147 7.01 4.90 6.48
CA LEU A 147 7.30 3.72 5.69
C LEU A 147 7.40 2.50 6.59
N LEU A 148 6.90 1.36 6.11
CA LEU A 148 7.18 0.05 6.69
C LEU A 148 7.48 -0.95 5.58
N GLY A 149 8.72 -1.42 5.54
CA GLY A 149 9.17 -2.51 4.69
C GLY A 149 8.95 -3.88 5.33
N LEU A 150 8.47 -4.83 4.55
CA LEU A 150 8.44 -6.25 4.83
C LEU A 150 9.20 -6.99 3.73
N ALA A 151 10.27 -7.70 4.06
CA ALA A 151 11.05 -8.47 3.09
C ALA A 151 11.10 -9.95 3.48
N VAL A 152 10.83 -10.82 2.52
CA VAL A 152 10.99 -12.26 2.69
C VAL A 152 12.37 -12.66 2.21
N ASP A 153 13.15 -13.24 3.13
CA ASP A 153 14.50 -13.71 2.86
C ASP A 153 14.47 -14.98 2.00
N SER A 154 15.13 -14.95 0.85
CA SER A 154 15.12 -16.03 -0.14
C SER A 154 15.81 -17.32 0.32
N LEU A 155 16.70 -17.23 1.31
CA LEU A 155 17.53 -18.32 1.78
C LEU A 155 16.91 -19.04 2.98
N THR A 156 16.42 -18.25 3.95
CA THR A 156 15.87 -18.77 5.22
C THR A 156 14.35 -18.84 5.23
N GLY A 157 13.67 -18.15 4.31
CA GLY A 157 12.21 -17.96 4.36
C GLY A 157 11.76 -17.06 5.51
N GLY A 158 12.70 -16.45 6.24
CA GLY A 158 12.40 -15.52 7.33
C GLY A 158 11.81 -14.21 6.80
N ILE A 159 10.86 -13.64 7.54
CA ILE A 159 10.26 -12.34 7.19
C ILE A 159 10.91 -11.27 8.06
N ARG A 160 11.59 -10.31 7.41
CA ARG A 160 12.18 -9.13 8.04
C ARG A 160 11.21 -7.97 7.94
N VAL A 161 11.18 -7.15 8.98
CA VAL A 161 10.38 -5.91 9.02
C VAL A 161 11.32 -4.77 9.35
N SER A 162 11.18 -3.65 8.66
CA SER A 162 12.02 -2.47 8.82
C SER A 162 11.20 -1.21 8.61
N ASP A 163 11.45 -0.17 9.39
CA ASP A 163 10.86 1.15 9.17
C ASP A 163 11.66 1.95 8.11
N GLU A 164 12.79 1.39 7.68
CA GLU A 164 13.63 1.91 6.59
C GLU A 164 13.54 1.01 5.35
N ARG A 165 13.85 1.58 4.19
CA ARG A 165 13.92 0.82 2.94
C ARG A 165 15.02 -0.23 3.07
N PHE A 166 14.72 -1.48 2.73
CA PHE A 166 15.79 -2.46 2.61
C PHE A 166 16.71 -2.03 1.50
N ASP A 167 18.02 -2.02 1.76
CA ASP A 167 19.00 -1.79 0.71
C ASP A 167 18.66 -2.71 -0.46
N PRO A 168 18.52 -2.17 -1.69
CA PRO A 168 18.30 -3.03 -2.84
C PRO A 168 19.42 -4.06 -2.84
N PRO A 169 19.11 -5.37 -3.02
CA PRO A 169 20.18 -6.34 -3.19
C PRO A 169 21.08 -5.79 -4.29
N LEU A 170 22.36 -5.57 -3.98
CA LEU A 170 23.37 -5.13 -4.93
C LEU A 170 23.21 -6.01 -6.17
N ASN A 171 22.61 -5.45 -7.22
CA ASN A 171 22.38 -6.17 -8.46
C ASN A 171 23.77 -6.53 -9.01
N ARG A 172 24.20 -7.76 -8.73
CA ARG A 172 25.60 -8.17 -8.85
C ARG A 172 25.92 -8.56 -10.29
N PHE A 173 25.45 -7.84 -11.30
CA PHE A 173 25.98 -7.92 -12.66
C PHE A 173 25.66 -6.63 -13.42
N ILE A 174 26.42 -5.57 -13.15
CA ILE A 174 26.68 -4.59 -14.21
C ILE A 174 27.82 -5.20 -15.03
N PRO A 175 27.56 -5.81 -16.20
CA PRO A 175 28.65 -6.30 -17.04
C PRO A 175 29.56 -5.11 -17.36
N ASP A 176 30.88 -5.31 -17.33
CA ASP A 176 31.86 -4.22 -17.41
C ASP A 176 31.68 -3.31 -18.64
N ARG A 177 31.06 -3.85 -19.70
CA ARG A 177 30.63 -3.14 -20.90
C ARG A 177 29.64 -1.98 -20.67
N VAL A 178 28.92 -1.93 -19.55
CA VAL A 178 27.96 -0.84 -19.25
C VAL A 178 28.60 0.24 -18.37
N LYS A 179 29.60 -0.11 -17.54
CA LYS A 179 30.35 0.87 -16.73
C LYS A 179 31.09 1.89 -17.58
N ILE A 180 31.54 1.50 -18.77
CA ILE A 180 32.19 2.41 -19.73
C ILE A 180 31.23 3.48 -20.28
N LEU A 181 29.92 3.23 -20.28
CA LEU A 181 28.90 4.17 -20.78
C LEU A 181 28.43 5.15 -19.71
N LEU A 182 28.68 4.85 -18.43
CA LEU A 182 28.30 5.71 -17.29
C LEU A 182 29.38 6.73 -16.92
N LYS A 183 30.42 6.90 -17.77
CA LYS A 183 31.35 8.01 -17.61
C LYS A 183 30.59 9.32 -17.91
N PRO A 184 30.53 10.29 -16.98
CA PRO A 184 30.01 11.60 -17.30
C PRO A 184 30.85 12.17 -18.44
N ASN A 185 30.17 12.56 -19.52
CA ASN A 185 30.81 13.16 -20.68
C ASN A 185 31.32 14.55 -20.29
N SER A 186 32.52 14.63 -19.71
CA SER A 186 33.20 15.90 -19.39
C SER A 186 33.80 16.60 -20.62
N GLN A 187 33.33 16.28 -21.83
CA GLN A 187 33.72 16.95 -23.07
C GLN A 187 32.50 17.37 -23.89
N ALA A 188 31.68 18.26 -23.32
CA ALA A 188 30.77 19.08 -24.08
C ALA A 188 31.05 20.55 -23.74
N GLY A 189 32.01 21.15 -24.43
CA GLY A 189 32.22 22.61 -24.38
C GLY A 189 33.66 23.06 -24.62
N THR A 190 34.13 23.04 -25.88
CA THR A 190 34.88 24.15 -26.50
C THR A 190 35.18 23.84 -27.97
N THR A 191 34.36 24.38 -28.85
CA THR A 191 34.63 24.47 -30.28
C THR A 191 35.83 25.40 -30.52
N PRO A 192 36.90 25.01 -31.24
CA PRO A 192 37.92 25.95 -31.68
C PRO A 192 37.36 26.76 -32.85
N ARG A 193 37.17 28.07 -32.64
CA ARG A 193 36.77 29.04 -33.67
C ARG A 193 37.96 29.25 -34.62
N GLY A 194 37.72 29.03 -35.91
CA GLY A 194 38.73 28.95 -36.96
C GLY A 194 39.58 30.21 -37.17
N LEU A 195 40.79 29.94 -37.64
CA LEU A 195 41.79 30.88 -38.14
C LEU A 195 41.37 31.37 -39.53
N PHE A 196 41.25 32.69 -39.73
CA PHE A 196 41.30 33.32 -41.05
C PHE A 196 42.53 34.23 -41.11
N PRO A 197 43.46 34.06 -42.07
CA PRO A 197 44.48 35.06 -42.33
C PRO A 197 43.93 36.14 -43.26
N THR A 198 44.00 37.39 -42.80
CA THR A 198 43.81 38.58 -43.63
C THR A 198 45.01 38.74 -44.54
N GLN A 199 44.78 38.77 -45.86
CA GLN A 199 45.79 39.19 -46.82
C GLN A 199 46.06 40.69 -46.70
N GLN A 200 47.34 41.05 -46.58
CA GLN A 200 48.00 42.19 -47.23
C GLN A 200 49.48 41.89 -47.36
#